data_AF-A0A378LH32-F1
#
_entry.id   AF-A0A378LH32-F1
#
_cell.length_a   1.000
_cell.length_b   1.000
_cell.length_c   1.000
_cell.angle_alpha   90.00
_cell.angle_beta   90.00
_cell.angle_gamma   90.00
#
_symmetry.space_group_name_H-M   'P 1'
#
loop_
_entity.id
_entity.type
_entity.pdbx_description
1 polymer ?
#
loop_
_entity_poly.entity_id
_entity_poly.type
_entity_poly.pdbx_seq_one_letter_code
_entity_poly.pdbx_strand_id
1 'polypeptide(L)'
;MNKYLTVLFVILGLTSCTAKNEHYYKSHPNELQQAIKSCPNRQPQGLTCEQLEALANRMNKLAYQLQLSPQGFGKKIMGLQTAIAQQQVQLKTVGTNENLQADLTQNKRDLADHLAVVRWFESPTS
;
A
#
# COMPACT_ATOMS: atom_id res chain seq x y z
N MET A 1 -35.63 2.25 -25.97
CA MET A 1 -34.29 1.75 -25.55
C MET A 1 -33.57 2.63 -24.50
N ASN A 2 -34.22 3.64 -23.89
CA ASN A 2 -33.59 4.53 -22.88
C ASN A 2 -33.77 4.10 -21.41
N LYS A 3 -34.59 3.08 -21.11
CA LYS A 3 -34.91 2.67 -19.73
C LYS A 3 -33.82 1.83 -19.05
N TYR A 4 -33.01 1.11 -19.82
CA TYR A 4 -31.91 0.30 -19.28
C TYR A 4 -30.67 1.15 -18.96
N LEU A 5 -30.49 2.28 -19.64
CA LEU A 5 -29.35 3.18 -19.43
C LEU A 5 -29.44 3.87 -18.06
N THR A 6 -30.64 4.25 -17.62
CA THR A 6 -30.86 4.87 -16.30
C THR A 6 -30.65 3.90 -15.15
N VAL A 7 -30.97 2.61 -15.33
CA VAL A 7 -30.74 1.58 -14.31
C VAL A 7 -29.24 1.30 -14.14
N LEU A 8 -28.45 1.38 -15.21
CA LEU A 8 -26.99 1.19 -15.16
C LEU A 8 -26.29 2.27 -14.31
N PHE A 9 -26.74 3.52 -14.40
CA PHE A 9 -26.18 4.64 -13.62
C PHE A 9 -26.48 4.53 -12.12
N VAL A 10 -27.63 3.97 -11.74
CA VAL A 10 -28.00 3.79 -10.32
C VAL A 10 -27.14 2.72 -9.65
N ILE A 11 -26.78 1.65 -10.37
CA ILE A 11 -25.96 0.56 -9.82
C ILE A 11 -24.50 1.00 -9.64
N LEU A 12 -23.98 1.86 -10.52
CA LEU A 12 -22.63 2.42 -10.39
C LEU A 12 -22.47 3.39 -9.21
N GLY A 13 -23.56 4.06 -8.78
CA GLY A 13 -23.54 5.01 -7.66
C GLY A 13 -23.40 4.38 -6.27
N LEU A 14 -23.71 3.08 -6.11
CA LEU A 14 -23.75 2.41 -4.80
C LEU A 14 -22.40 1.83 -4.33
N THR A 15 -21.35 1.90 -5.15
CA THR A 15 -20.03 1.32 -4.82
C THR A 15 -19.03 2.32 -4.20
N SER A 16 -19.45 3.55 -3.90
CA SER A 16 -18.56 4.62 -3.46
C SER A 16 -18.13 4.59 -1.98
N CYS A 17 -18.75 3.75 -1.14
CA CYS A 17 -18.27 3.50 0.22
C CYS A 17 -17.22 2.37 0.23
N THR A 18 -16.01 2.66 -0.23
CA THR A 18 -14.87 1.75 -0.04
C THR A 18 -14.40 1.84 1.41
N ALA A 19 -14.33 0.69 2.10
CA ALA A 19 -13.83 0.64 3.47
C ALA A 19 -12.36 1.10 3.50
N LYS A 20 -12.03 2.03 4.42
CA LYS A 20 -10.66 2.53 4.62
C LYS A 20 -9.77 1.40 5.17
N ASN A 21 -9.07 0.71 4.28
CA ASN A 21 -8.17 -0.40 4.62
C ASN A 21 -6.69 0.05 4.66
N GLU A 22 -5.77 -0.86 4.95
CA GLU A 22 -4.32 -0.55 4.97
C GLU A 22 -3.84 0.09 3.66
N HIS A 23 -4.36 -0.33 2.51
CA HIS A 23 -4.00 0.27 1.22
C HIS A 23 -4.44 1.73 1.09
N TYR A 24 -5.65 2.06 1.55
CA TYR A 24 -6.16 3.44 1.56
C TYR A 24 -5.24 4.37 2.35
N TYR A 25 -4.84 3.98 3.56
CA TYR A 25 -3.97 4.82 4.39
C TYR A 25 -2.53 4.92 3.85
N LYS A 26 -2.05 3.90 3.13
CA LYS A 26 -0.75 3.97 2.43
C LYS A 26 -0.74 4.94 1.27
N SER A 27 -1.86 5.17 0.60
CA SER A 27 -1.93 6.13 -0.51
C SER A 27 -2.29 7.55 -0.07
N HIS A 28 -2.81 7.72 1.15
CA HIS A 28 -3.26 9.01 1.68
C HIS A 28 -2.54 9.33 3.01
N PRO A 29 -1.33 9.92 2.96
CA PRO A 29 -0.53 10.19 4.16
C PRO A 29 -1.23 11.11 5.16
N ASN A 30 -2.00 12.09 4.67
CA ASN A 30 -2.76 13.01 5.51
C ASN A 30 -3.87 12.29 6.29
N GLU A 31 -4.58 11.39 5.64
CA GLU A 31 -5.62 10.55 6.26
C GLU A 31 -5.02 9.61 7.30
N LEU A 32 -3.85 9.02 7.03
CA LEU A 32 -3.12 8.20 8.00
C LEU A 32 -2.71 9.03 9.23
N GLN A 33 -2.17 10.23 9.01
CA GLN A 33 -1.77 11.11 10.11
C GLN A 33 -2.98 11.55 10.95
N GLN A 34 -4.11 11.87 10.30
CA GLN A 34 -5.34 12.26 10.99
C GLN A 34 -5.94 11.09 11.78
N ALA A 35 -5.93 9.89 11.21
CA ALA A 35 -6.37 8.67 11.86
C ALA A 35 -5.56 8.39 13.14
N ILE A 36 -4.23 8.54 13.09
CA ILE A 36 -3.34 8.39 14.25
C ILE A 36 -3.61 9.45 15.32
N LYS A 37 -3.73 10.73 14.93
CA LYS A 37 -4.01 11.83 15.87
C LYS A 37 -5.35 11.64 16.61
N SER A 38 -6.27 10.90 16.00
CA SER A 38 -7.59 10.65 16.57
C SER A 38 -7.61 9.45 17.52
N CYS A 39 -6.58 8.60 17.51
CA CYS A 39 -6.47 7.45 18.41
C CYS A 39 -5.96 7.88 19.82
N PRO A 40 -6.46 7.25 20.91
CA PRO A 40 -7.50 6.21 20.96
C PRO A 40 -8.93 6.75 20.98
N ASN A 41 -9.11 8.08 21.09
CA ASN A 41 -10.41 8.73 21.34
C ASN A 41 -11.47 8.44 20.27
N ARG A 42 -11.06 8.22 19.02
CA ARG A 42 -11.94 7.83 17.91
C ARG A 42 -11.23 6.79 17.06
N GLN A 43 -11.67 5.53 17.18
CA GLN A 43 -11.17 4.47 16.32
C GLN A 43 -11.66 4.70 14.88
N PRO A 44 -10.76 4.85 13.92
CA PRO A 44 -11.11 5.01 12.51
C PRO A 44 -11.58 3.68 11.90
N GLN A 45 -12.34 3.77 10.80
CA GLN A 45 -12.91 2.59 10.16
C GLN A 45 -11.81 1.71 9.54
N GLY A 46 -11.97 0.39 9.68
CA GLY A 46 -11.23 -0.63 8.95
C GLY A 46 -9.93 -1.14 9.56
N LEU A 47 -9.31 -0.41 10.50
CA LEU A 47 -8.10 -0.83 11.22
C LEU A 47 -8.18 -0.50 12.72
N THR A 48 -7.49 -1.27 13.56
CA THR A 48 -7.28 -0.91 14.96
C THR A 48 -6.25 0.22 15.09
N CYS A 49 -6.28 0.96 16.20
CA CYS A 49 -5.27 2.00 16.46
C CYS A 49 -3.85 1.41 16.49
N GLU A 50 -3.67 0.19 17.00
CA GLU A 50 -2.40 -0.54 16.99
C GLU A 50 -1.93 -0.86 15.56
N GLN A 51 -2.85 -1.33 14.70
CA GLN A 51 -2.55 -1.60 13.29
C GLN A 51 -2.18 -0.33 12.53
N LEU A 52 -2.87 0.77 12.82
CA LEU A 52 -2.55 2.08 12.25
C LEU A 52 -1.20 2.59 12.72
N GLU A 53 -0.90 2.47 14.01
CA GLU A 53 0.38 2.90 14.55
C GLU A 53 1.55 2.10 13.94
N ALA A 54 1.39 0.78 13.82
CA ALA A 54 2.35 -0.07 13.13
C ALA A 54 2.54 0.34 11.66
N LEU A 55 1.44 0.69 10.97
CA LEU A 55 1.48 1.19 9.61
C LEU A 55 2.20 2.54 9.51
N ALA A 56 1.84 3.51 10.36
CA ALA A 56 2.42 4.84 10.40
C ALA A 56 3.92 4.78 10.69
N ASN A 57 4.34 3.98 11.67
CA ASN A 57 5.74 3.79 12.00
C ASN A 57 6.54 3.21 10.81
N ARG A 58 5.99 2.21 10.12
CA ARG A 58 6.63 1.62 8.93
C ARG A 58 6.78 2.64 7.80
N MET A 59 5.72 3.40 7.51
CA MET A 59 5.72 4.41 6.46
C MET A 59 6.63 5.59 6.77
N ASN A 60 6.62 6.09 8.01
CA ASN A 60 7.50 7.17 8.45
C ASN A 60 8.98 6.76 8.39
N LYS A 61 9.31 5.51 8.75
CA LYS A 61 10.68 4.98 8.61
C LYS A 61 11.13 4.98 7.16
N LEU A 62 10.27 4.55 6.24
CA LEU A 62 10.57 4.56 4.81
C LEU A 62 10.70 5.98 4.26
N ALA A 63 9.82 6.90 4.68
CA ALA A 63 9.91 8.32 4.32
C ALA A 63 11.23 8.94 4.78
N TYR A 64 11.66 8.63 6.02
CA TYR A 64 12.94 9.05 6.54
C TYR A 64 14.12 8.47 5.75
N GLN A 65 14.08 7.18 5.39
CA GLN A 65 15.11 6.56 4.56
C GLN A 65 15.20 7.19 3.16
N LEU A 66 14.06 7.52 2.56
CA LEU A 66 14.00 8.22 1.28
C LEU A 66 14.64 9.62 1.40
N GLN A 67 14.29 10.40 2.43
CA GLN A 67 14.91 11.71 2.67
C GLN A 67 16.41 11.62 2.93
N LEU A 68 16.85 10.63 3.72
CA LEU A 68 18.26 10.47 4.08
C LEU A 68 19.13 10.10 2.86
N SER A 69 18.64 9.22 1.98
CA SER A 69 19.39 8.77 0.82
C SER A 69 18.46 8.33 -0.32
N PRO A 70 18.04 9.26 -1.21
CA PRO A 70 17.17 8.94 -2.35
C PRO A 70 17.76 7.88 -3.28
N GLN A 71 19.06 7.94 -3.56
CA GLN A 71 19.73 6.96 -4.43
C GLN A 71 19.76 5.57 -3.80
N GLY A 72 20.07 5.47 -2.50
CA GLY A 72 20.02 4.22 -1.75
C GLY A 72 18.60 3.62 -1.72
N PHE A 73 17.60 4.47 -1.55
CA PHE A 73 16.19 4.07 -1.62
C PHE A 73 15.82 3.52 -3.00
N GLY A 74 16.22 4.21 -4.08
CA GLY A 74 16.05 3.74 -5.46
C GLY A 74 16.74 2.40 -5.73
N LYS A 75 17.98 2.21 -5.23
CA LYS A 75 18.67 0.91 -5.31
C LYS A 75 17.90 -0.21 -4.62
N LYS A 76 17.26 0.07 -3.47
CA LYS A 76 16.44 -0.91 -2.77
C LYS A 76 15.20 -1.30 -3.58
N ILE A 77 14.52 -0.34 -4.21
CA ILE A 77 13.39 -0.60 -5.12
C ILE A 77 13.83 -1.52 -6.27
N MET A 78 14.94 -1.20 -6.94
CA MET A 78 15.46 -2.03 -8.03
C MET A 78 15.81 -3.44 -7.55
N GLY A 79 16.45 -3.56 -6.38
CA GLY A 79 16.77 -4.86 -5.78
C GLY A 79 15.52 -5.71 -5.49
N LEU A 80 14.45 -5.09 -4.99
CA LEU A 80 13.16 -5.76 -4.78
C LEU A 80 12.54 -6.21 -6.11
N GLN A 81 12.54 -5.36 -7.13
CA GLN A 81 12.03 -5.71 -8.46
C GLN A 81 12.81 -6.89 -9.08
N THR A 82 14.14 -6.88 -8.98
CA THR A 82 14.99 -7.98 -9.45
C THR A 82 14.70 -9.28 -8.70
N ALA A 83 14.60 -9.22 -7.37
CA ALA A 83 14.27 -10.40 -6.55
C ALA A 83 12.90 -10.98 -6.91
N ILE A 84 11.87 -10.14 -7.04
CA ILE A 84 10.53 -10.57 -7.45
C ILE A 84 10.56 -11.26 -8.81
N ALA A 85 11.27 -10.69 -9.78
CA ALA A 85 11.39 -11.28 -11.12
C ALA A 85 12.07 -12.66 -11.08
N GLN A 86 13.16 -12.79 -10.32
CA GLN A 86 13.87 -14.06 -10.14
C GLN A 86 12.99 -15.12 -9.45
N GLN A 87 12.30 -14.74 -8.37
CA GLN A 87 11.40 -15.63 -7.63
C GLN A 87 10.22 -16.10 -8.50
N GLN A 88 9.66 -15.21 -9.34
CA GLN A 88 8.61 -15.56 -10.29
C GLN A 88 9.08 -16.58 -11.34
N VAL A 89 10.32 -16.46 -11.82
CA VAL A 89 10.90 -17.44 -12.74
C VAL A 89 11.16 -18.77 -12.02
N GLN A 90 11.68 -18.74 -10.79
CA GLN A 90 11.94 -19.93 -10.00
C GLN A 90 10.65 -20.71 -9.69
N LEU A 91 9.56 -20.04 -9.31
CA LEU A 91 8.27 -20.70 -9.07
C LEU A 91 7.68 -21.36 -10.33
N LYS A 92 7.95 -20.80 -11.51
CA LYS A 92 7.54 -21.41 -12.79
C LYS A 92 8.33 -22.67 -13.14
N THR A 93 9.57 -22.78 -12.64
CA THR A 93 10.50 -23.88 -13.00
C THR A 93 10.54 -24.99 -11.96
N VAL A 94 10.48 -24.66 -10.67
CA VAL A 94 10.60 -25.62 -9.55
C VAL A 94 9.23 -26.09 -9.03
N GLY A 95 8.14 -25.37 -9.36
CA GLY A 95 6.81 -25.67 -8.84
C GLY A 95 6.54 -25.04 -7.47
N THR A 96 5.60 -25.60 -6.71
CA THR A 96 5.16 -25.05 -5.42
C THR A 96 6.25 -25.14 -4.36
N ASN A 97 6.76 -23.99 -3.91
CA ASN A 97 7.65 -23.86 -2.77
C ASN A 97 7.09 -22.78 -1.83
N GLU A 98 6.61 -23.19 -0.66
CA GLU A 98 5.91 -22.32 0.29
C GLU A 98 6.78 -21.17 0.79
N ASN A 99 8.07 -21.45 1.08
CA ASN A 99 9.02 -20.42 1.51
C ASN A 99 9.25 -19.39 0.40
N LEU A 100 9.44 -19.86 -0.84
CA LEU A 100 9.62 -18.97 -1.99
C LEU A 100 8.36 -18.13 -2.28
N GLN A 101 7.17 -18.68 -2.04
CA GLN A 101 5.91 -17.94 -2.16
C GLN A 101 5.74 -16.90 -1.04
N ALA A 102 6.11 -17.25 0.20
CA ALA A 102 6.11 -16.33 1.32
C ALA A 102 7.08 -15.15 1.07
N ASP A 103 8.31 -15.44 0.64
CA ASP A 103 9.30 -14.43 0.31
C ASP A 103 8.85 -13.54 -0.86
N LEU A 104 8.25 -14.12 -1.91
CA LEU A 104 7.69 -13.35 -3.02
C LEU A 104 6.57 -12.41 -2.56
N THR A 105 5.72 -12.88 -1.65
CA THR A 105 4.61 -12.11 -1.11
C THR A 105 5.13 -10.94 -0.26
N GLN A 106 6.13 -11.21 0.59
CA GLN A 106 6.79 -10.20 1.40
C GLN A 106 7.51 -9.16 0.52
N ASN A 107 8.29 -9.59 -0.48
CA ASN A 107 8.99 -8.68 -1.39
C ASN A 107 8.02 -7.78 -2.18
N LYS A 108 6.87 -8.31 -2.62
CA LYS A 108 5.83 -7.51 -3.27
C LYS A 108 5.22 -6.47 -2.32
N ARG A 109 4.96 -6.86 -1.07
CA ARG A 109 4.47 -5.93 -0.05
C ARG A 109 5.49 -4.82 0.21
N ASP A 110 6.76 -5.18 0.39
CA ASP A 110 7.84 -4.22 0.62
C ASP A 110 8.01 -3.28 -0.57
N LEU A 111 7.96 -3.79 -1.80
CA LEU A 111 8.02 -2.96 -3.00
C LEU A 111 6.84 -1.96 -3.06
N ALA A 112 5.63 -2.41 -2.76
CA ALA A 112 4.45 -1.55 -2.73
C ALA A 112 4.58 -0.44 -1.68
N ASP A 113 5.12 -0.76 -0.49
CA ASP A 113 5.35 0.19 0.59
C ASP A 113 6.42 1.24 0.22
N HIS A 114 7.52 0.82 -0.42
CA HIS A 114 8.55 1.76 -0.90
C HIS A 114 7.99 2.71 -1.97
N LEU A 115 7.23 2.18 -2.93
CA LEU A 115 6.63 2.99 -4.01
C LEU A 115 5.53 3.92 -3.49
N ALA A 116 4.77 3.51 -2.47
CA ALA A 116 3.77 4.38 -1.83
C ALA A 116 4.43 5.62 -1.24
N VAL A 117 5.55 5.44 -0.52
CA VAL A 117 6.31 6.57 0.04
C VAL A 117 6.89 7.46 -1.05
N VAL A 118 7.43 6.92 -2.14
CA VAL A 118 7.87 7.77 -3.27
C VAL A 118 6.73 8.67 -3.75
N ARG A 119 5.53 8.13 -3.92
CA ARG A 119 4.35 8.90 -4.35
C ARG A 119 3.97 10.02 -3.37
N TRP A 120 4.17 9.84 -2.07
CA TRP A 120 3.92 10.89 -1.08
C TRP A 120 4.79 12.12 -1.32
N PHE A 121 6.06 11.91 -1.72
CA PHE A 121 6.99 13.00 -1.99
C PHE A 121 6.80 13.60 -3.39
N GLU A 122 6.28 12.82 -4.34
CA GLU A 122 5.91 13.30 -5.68
C GLU A 122 4.60 14.11 -5.66
N SER A 123 3.71 13.91 -4.68
CA SER A 123 2.43 14.59 -4.57
C SER A 123 2.20 15.16 -3.17
N PRO A 124 2.57 16.43 -2.90
CA PRO A 124 2.45 17.05 -1.59
C PRO A 124 0.99 17.25 -1.10
N THR A 125 -0.02 16.92 -1.92
CA THR A 125 -1.45 17.13 -1.62
C THR A 125 -2.26 15.84 -1.52
N SER A 126 -1.63 14.66 -1.52
CA SER A 126 -2.34 13.36 -1.45
C SER A 126 -2.91 13.03 -0.06
#